data_AF-A0A9E0Q6B3-F1
#
_entry.id   AF-A0A9E0Q6B3-F1
#
_cell.length_a   1.000
_cell.length_b   1.000
_cell.length_c   1.000
_cell.angle_alpha   90.00
_cell.angle_beta   90.00
_cell.angle_gamma   90.00
#
_symmetry.space_group_name_H-M   'P 1'
#
loop_
_entity.id
_entity.type
_entity.pdbx_description
1 polymer ?
#
loop_
_entity_poly.entity_id
_entity_poly.type
_entity_poly.pdbx_seq_one_letter_code
_entity_poly.pdbx_strand_id
1 'polypeptide(L)'
;LRLKELQAATGAIHEVERKLKAKPNAQAAELLNQARSFAYSPLVSESMIKDEEFLKLFRQNKKDVAVAKQLTGLEELWNTKAKTNYEKATELAKQASALIK
;
A
#
# COMPACT_ATOMS: atom_id res chain seq x y z
N LEU A 1 6.49 11.86 2.51
CA LEU A 1 5.10 11.56 2.06
C LEU A 1 5.16 10.85 0.71
N ARG A 2 4.57 9.65 0.60
CA ARG A 2 4.57 8.80 -0.61
C ARG A 2 3.39 9.09 -1.56
N LEU A 3 2.99 10.36 -1.63
CA LEU A 3 1.78 10.78 -2.33
C LEU A 3 1.89 10.54 -3.84
N LYS A 4 3.06 10.81 -4.43
CA LYS A 4 3.30 10.65 -5.87
C LYS A 4 3.18 9.19 -6.29
N GLU A 5 3.77 8.29 -5.50
CA GLU A 5 3.71 6.85 -5.75
C GLU A 5 2.27 6.31 -5.61
N LEU A 6 1.52 6.76 -4.60
CA LEU A 6 0.10 6.42 -4.44
C LEU A 6 -0.76 6.92 -5.61
N GLN A 7 -0.53 8.17 -6.05
CA GLN A 7 -1.24 8.75 -7.20
C GLN A 7 -0.96 7.96 -8.48
N ALA A 8 0.29 7.55 -8.72
CA ALA A 8 0.66 6.74 -9.87
C ALA A 8 -0.02 5.36 -9.84
N ALA A 9 0.02 4.66 -8.69
CA ALA A 9 -0.63 3.37 -8.52
C ALA A 9 -2.16 3.46 -8.73
N THR A 10 -2.79 4.46 -8.11
CA THR A 10 -4.25 4.70 -8.25
C THR A 10 -4.63 5.05 -9.68
N GLY A 11 -3.83 5.88 -10.36
CA GLY A 11 -4.04 6.21 -11.76
C GLY A 11 -4.01 4.98 -12.67
N ALA A 12 -3.02 4.10 -12.48
CA ALA A 12 -2.91 2.84 -13.24
C ALA A 12 -4.09 1.89 -12.96
N ILE A 13 -4.51 1.76 -11.71
CA ILE A 13 -5.69 0.97 -11.30
C ILE A 13 -6.95 1.49 -12.02
N HIS A 14 -7.20 2.80 -11.98
CA HIS A 14 -8.36 3.40 -12.64
C HIS A 14 -8.33 3.23 -14.17
N GLU A 15 -7.15 3.23 -14.80
CA GLU A 15 -7.03 2.96 -16.22
C GLU A 15 -7.50 1.54 -16.57
N VAL A 16 -7.03 0.54 -15.82
CA VAL A 16 -7.43 -0.86 -16.01
C VAL A 16 -8.93 -1.04 -15.78
N GLU A 17 -9.50 -0.42 -14.75
CA GLU A 17 -10.94 -0.45 -14.48
C GLU A 17 -11.76 0.06 -15.67
N ARG A 18 -11.34 1.17 -16.30
CA ARG A 18 -12.01 1.69 -17.50
C ARG A 18 -11.90 0.72 -18.67
N LYS A 19 -10.72 0.15 -18.90
CA LYS A 19 -10.49 -0.83 -19.98
C LYS A 19 -11.33 -2.10 -19.77
N LEU A 20 -11.40 -2.62 -18.54
CA LEU A 20 -12.20 -3.81 -18.22
C LEU A 20 -13.70 -3.59 -18.40
N LYS A 21 -14.21 -2.39 -18.11
CA LYS A 21 -15.61 -2.03 -18.37
C LYS A 21 -15.94 -2.11 -19.88
N ALA A 22 -15.01 -1.66 -20.73
CA ALA A 22 -15.18 -1.75 -22.18
C ALA A 22 -14.96 -3.18 -22.71
N LYS A 23 -14.00 -3.91 -22.13
CA LYS A 23 -13.62 -5.25 -22.57
C LYS A 23 -13.27 -6.15 -21.37
N PRO A 24 -14.22 -6.99 -20.93
CA PRO A 24 -13.98 -7.91 -19.82
C PRO A 24 -12.85 -8.90 -20.13
N ASN A 25 -11.97 -9.09 -19.15
CA ASN A 25 -10.91 -10.11 -19.17
C ASN A 25 -10.70 -10.62 -17.74
N ALA A 26 -10.90 -11.92 -17.52
CA ALA A 26 -10.84 -12.52 -16.19
C ALA A 26 -9.46 -12.43 -15.54
N GLN A 27 -8.39 -12.65 -16.29
CA GLN A 27 -7.02 -12.58 -15.77
C GLN A 27 -6.62 -11.13 -15.44
N ALA A 28 -7.03 -10.17 -16.27
CA ALA A 28 -6.80 -8.75 -15.99
C ALA A 28 -7.63 -8.26 -14.78
N ALA A 29 -8.84 -8.78 -14.58
CA ALA A 29 -9.64 -8.49 -13.40
C ALA A 29 -8.99 -9.02 -12.11
N GLU A 30 -8.39 -10.21 -12.17
CA GLU A 30 -7.65 -10.79 -11.04
C GLU A 30 -6.41 -9.96 -10.70
N LEU A 31 -5.61 -9.59 -11.71
CA LEU A 31 -4.46 -8.70 -11.52
C LEU A 31 -4.87 -7.32 -10.97
N LEU A 32 -6.02 -6.78 -11.40
CA LEU A 32 -6.59 -5.54 -10.86
C LEU A 32 -6.95 -5.69 -9.37
N ASN A 33 -7.54 -6.82 -8.96
CA ASN A 33 -7.85 -7.08 -7.56
C ASN A 33 -6.58 -7.15 -6.71
N GLN A 34 -5.54 -7.83 -7.21
CA GLN A 34 -4.24 -7.87 -6.52
C GLN A 34 -3.60 -6.47 -6.45
N ALA A 35 -3.67 -5.68 -7.53
CA ALA A 35 -3.16 -4.31 -7.53
C ALA A 35 -3.83 -3.45 -6.45
N ARG A 36 -5.16 -3.53 -6.32
CA ARG A 36 -5.93 -2.86 -5.27
C ARG A 36 -5.54 -3.35 -3.87
N SER A 37 -5.38 -4.66 -3.70
CA SER A 37 -4.94 -5.25 -2.43
C SER A 37 -3.59 -4.70 -1.96
N PHE A 38 -2.64 -4.48 -2.87
CA PHE A 38 -1.37 -3.86 -2.52
C PHE A 38 -1.52 -2.35 -2.25
N ALA A 39 -2.13 -1.61 -3.18
CA ALA A 39 -2.25 -0.16 -3.08
C ALA A 39 -3.01 0.31 -1.82
N TYR A 40 -4.01 -0.44 -1.39
CA TYR A 40 -4.89 -0.06 -0.28
C TYR A 40 -4.70 -0.95 0.94
N SER A 41 -3.59 -1.68 1.01
CA SER A 41 -3.23 -2.47 2.18
C SER A 41 -2.96 -1.56 3.40
N PRO A 42 -3.56 -1.83 4.57
CA PRO A 42 -3.22 -1.11 5.78
C PRO A 42 -1.76 -1.39 6.19
N LEU A 43 -1.03 -0.33 6.55
CA LEU A 43 0.38 -0.46 6.92
C LEU A 43 0.54 -1.14 8.29
N VAL A 44 -0.42 -0.88 9.19
CA VAL A 44 -0.56 -1.50 10.51
C VAL A 44 -1.57 -2.64 10.41
N SER A 45 -1.17 -3.84 10.80
CA SER A 45 -2.03 -5.04 10.76
C SER A 45 -2.94 -5.14 11.97
N GLU A 46 -3.95 -6.01 11.87
CA GLU A 46 -4.82 -6.35 13.00
C GLU A 46 -4.03 -6.95 14.19
N SER A 47 -2.96 -7.71 13.92
CA SER A 47 -2.08 -8.22 14.97
C SER A 47 -1.33 -7.09 15.70
N MET A 48 -0.85 -6.08 14.98
CA MET A 48 -0.14 -4.94 15.57
C MET A 48 -1.05 -4.11 16.47
N ILE A 49 -2.32 -3.89 16.08
CA ILE A 49 -3.25 -3.13 16.93
C ILE A 49 -3.67 -3.88 18.20
N LYS A 50 -3.43 -5.20 18.27
CA LYS A 50 -3.67 -6.03 19.46
C LYS A 50 -2.41 -6.24 20.30
N ASP A 51 -1.25 -5.79 19.82
CA ASP A 51 0.01 -5.91 20.53
C ASP A 51 0.12 -4.81 21.59
N GLU A 52 0.06 -5.21 22.87
CA GLU A 52 0.12 -4.27 23.99
C GLU A 52 1.44 -3.50 24.07
N GLU A 53 2.57 -4.11 23.71
CA GLU A 53 3.89 -3.46 23.73
C GLU A 53 3.98 -2.41 22.62
N PHE A 54 3.48 -2.75 21.43
CA PHE A 54 3.32 -1.79 20.33
C PHE A 54 2.46 -0.60 20.77
N LEU A 55 1.31 -0.83 21.40
CA LEU A 55 0.43 0.24 21.87
C LEU A 55 1.05 1.07 23.00
N LYS A 56 1.81 0.44 23.92
CA LYS A 56 2.50 1.15 25.01
C LYS A 56 3.48 2.17 24.47
N LEU A 57 4.21 1.86 23.38
CA LEU A 57 5.14 2.81 22.76
C LEU A 57 4.50 4.17 22.45
N PHE A 58 3.28 4.18 21.90
CA PHE A 58 2.58 5.42 21.56
C PHE A 58 2.05 6.20 22.76
N ARG A 59 2.02 5.59 23.95
CA ARG A 59 1.63 6.21 25.22
C ARG A 59 2.83 6.76 26.01
N GLN A 60 4.05 6.42 25.63
CA GLN A 60 5.26 6.87 26.30
C GLN A 60 5.62 8.33 25.96
N ASN A 61 6.52 8.93 26.73
CA ASN A 61 6.98 10.30 26.52
C ASN A 61 7.78 10.41 25.21
N LYS A 62 7.20 11.04 24.20
CA LYS A 62 7.81 11.23 22.87
C LYS A 62 9.05 12.12 22.86
N LYS A 63 9.35 12.82 23.96
CA LYS A 63 10.59 13.60 24.13
C LYS A 63 11.76 12.75 24.60
N ASP A 64 11.50 11.54 25.08
CA ASP A 64 12.56 10.58 25.38
C ASP A 64 13.23 10.13 24.08
N VAL A 65 14.57 10.14 24.06
CA VAL A 65 15.36 9.88 22.85
C VAL A 65 15.18 8.43 22.36
N ALA A 66 15.08 7.46 23.27
CA ALA A 66 14.89 6.06 22.90
C ALA A 66 13.49 5.85 22.29
N VAL A 67 12.47 6.45 22.90
CA VAL A 67 11.08 6.40 22.39
C VAL A 67 10.97 7.08 21.02
N ALA A 68 11.55 8.28 20.87
CA ALA A 68 11.55 9.00 19.60
C ALA A 68 12.22 8.18 18.49
N LYS A 69 13.37 7.55 18.77
CA LYS A 69 14.08 6.69 17.82
C LYS A 69 13.24 5.49 17.38
N GLN A 70 12.52 4.86 18.31
CA GLN A 70 11.61 3.75 17.98
C GLN A 70 10.45 4.20 17.09
N LEU A 71 9.83 5.34 17.40
CA LEU A 71 8.74 5.91 16.60
C LEU A 71 9.20 6.26 15.17
N THR A 72 10.35 6.93 15.02
CA THR A 72 10.93 7.21 13.70
C THR A 72 11.26 5.93 12.93
N GLY A 73 11.73 4.88 13.61
CA GLY A 73 11.95 3.57 12.98
C GLY A 73 10.66 2.94 12.42
N LEU A 74 9.55 3.06 13.14
CA LEU A 74 8.23 2.62 12.66
C LEU A 74 7.75 3.45 11.47
N GLU A 75 7.93 4.77 11.52
CA GLU A 75 7.59 5.66 10.41
C GLU A 75 8.35 5.29 9.13
N GLU A 76 9.66 5.02 9.23
CA GLU A 76 10.47 4.61 8.08
C GLU A 76 10.07 3.23 7.55
N LEU A 77 9.78 2.28 8.44
CA LEU A 77 9.27 0.95 8.08
C LEU A 77 7.96 1.05 7.29
N TRP A 78 7.00 1.84 7.78
CA TRP A 78 5.72 2.05 7.11
C TRP A 78 5.89 2.78 5.79
N ASN A 79 6.79 3.76 5.74
CA ASN A 79 7.11 4.50 4.53
C ASN A 79 7.68 3.59 3.44
N THR A 80 8.60 2.70 3.80
CA THR A 80 9.18 1.69 2.90
C THR A 80 8.13 0.69 2.45
N LYS A 81 7.33 0.15 3.38
CA LYS A 81 6.24 -0.79 3.05
C LYS A 81 5.22 -0.18 2.10
N ALA A 82 4.82 1.08 2.33
CA ALA A 82 3.92 1.80 1.43
C ALA A 82 4.51 1.94 0.03
N LYS A 83 5.79 2.32 -0.09
CA LYS A 83 6.48 2.42 -1.38
C LYS A 83 6.46 1.10 -2.15
N THR A 84 6.87 0.01 -1.50
CA THR A 84 6.89 -1.32 -2.10
C THR A 84 5.49 -1.76 -2.56
N ASN A 85 4.47 -1.49 -1.75
CA ASN A 85 3.08 -1.78 -2.10
C ASN A 85 2.63 -1.00 -3.35
N TYR A 86 2.91 0.30 -3.43
CA TYR A 86 2.52 1.12 -4.59
C TYR A 86 3.27 0.72 -5.87
N GLU A 87 4.55 0.35 -5.75
CA GLU A 87 5.33 -0.18 -6.87
C GLU A 87 4.73 -1.49 -7.38
N LYS A 88 4.40 -2.42 -6.48
CA LYS A 88 3.77 -3.69 -6.85
C LYS A 88 2.38 -3.50 -7.46
N ALA A 89 1.57 -2.60 -6.88
CA ALA A 89 0.26 -2.27 -7.43
C ALA A 89 0.34 -1.69 -8.84
N THR A 90 1.29 -0.79 -9.07
CA THR A 90 1.54 -0.20 -10.40
C THR A 90 1.97 -1.26 -11.41
N GLU A 91 2.86 -2.17 -11.01
CA GLU A 91 3.33 -3.27 -11.86
C GLU A 91 2.16 -4.18 -12.28
N LEU A 92 1.36 -4.64 -11.31
CA LEU A 92 0.20 -5.50 -11.55
C LEU A 92 -0.86 -4.82 -12.44
N ALA A 93 -1.13 -3.54 -12.21
CA ALA A 93 -2.05 -2.77 -13.04
C ALA A 93 -1.54 -2.64 -14.48
N LYS A 94 -0.24 -2.40 -14.68
CA LYS A 94 0.36 -2.37 -16.04
C LYS A 94 0.25 -3.73 -16.74
N GLN A 95 0.51 -4.83 -16.02
CA GLN A 95 0.33 -6.18 -16.55
C GLN A 95 -1.13 -6.44 -16.94
N ALA A 96 -2.09 -6.07 -16.08
CA ALA A 96 -3.52 -6.18 -16.36
C ALA A 96 -3.92 -5.38 -17.61
N SER A 97 -3.44 -4.14 -17.72
CA SER A 97 -3.68 -3.25 -18.86
C SER A 97 -3.19 -3.88 -20.17
N ALA A 98 -2.01 -4.52 -20.16
CA ALA A 98 -1.44 -5.19 -21.34
C ALA A 98 -2.22 -6.42 -21.81
N LEU A 99 -2.99 -7.07 -20.93
CA LEU A 99 -3.86 -8.20 -21.27
C LEU A 99 -5.18 -7.75 -21.94
N ILE A 100 -5.54 -6.47 -21.82
CA ILE A 100 -6.74 -5.89 -22.41
C ILE A 100 -6.32 -5.18 -23.72
N LYS A 101 -6.23 -5.98 -24.78
CA LYS A 101 -5.97 -5.48 -26.15
C LYS A 101 -7.13 -4.68 -26.71
#